data_AF-A0A0F7G141-F1
#
_entry.id   AF-A0A0F7G141-F1
#
_cell.length_a   1.000
_cell.length_b   1.000
_cell.length_c   1.000
_cell.angle_alpha   90.00
_cell.angle_beta   90.00
_cell.angle_gamma   90.00
#
_symmetry.space_group_name_H-M   'P 1'
#
loop_
_entity.id
_entity.type
_entity.pdbx_description
1 polymer ?
#
loop_
_entity_poly.entity_id
_entity_poly.type
_entity_poly.pdbx_seq_one_letter_code
_entity_poly.pdbx_strand_id
1 'polypeptide(L)'
;MNASASVWRWGRPVLVIVLAALAVGVPLWLVIATAAKPQGEAVRPDLAPPQQWQPGQNYTDALSQGEMPRGLLNSLLVIVPAVVLVLVLGAAAAWVFARRRGRLVTAAYTVCISGLLLPRPSSPSCCNCGSSAWPAPAPA
;
A
#
# COMPACT_ATOMS: atom_id res chain seq x y z
N MET A 1 7.77 -25.76 -40.12
CA MET A 1 8.08 -26.20 -38.74
C MET A 1 8.10 -24.97 -37.84
N ASN A 2 6.96 -24.64 -37.23
CA ASN A 2 6.69 -23.33 -36.61
C ASN A 2 6.94 -23.32 -35.09
N ALA A 3 8.09 -23.84 -34.64
CA ALA A 3 8.37 -23.99 -33.21
C ALA A 3 8.76 -22.66 -32.52
N SER A 4 9.44 -21.76 -33.22
CA SER A 4 9.98 -20.51 -32.64
C SER A 4 8.89 -19.49 -32.27
N ALA A 5 7.83 -19.36 -33.08
CA ALA A 5 6.74 -18.41 -32.83
C ALA A 5 5.87 -18.80 -31.61
N SER A 6 5.77 -20.10 -31.31
CA SER A 6 5.06 -20.60 -30.13
C SER A 6 5.86 -20.33 -28.86
N VAL A 7 7.15 -20.69 -28.85
CA VAL A 7 8.04 -20.48 -27.69
C VAL A 7 8.08 -19.00 -27.25
N TRP A 8 8.03 -18.06 -28.18
CA TRP A 8 7.99 -16.63 -27.85
C TRP A 8 6.63 -16.20 -27.25
N ARG A 9 5.51 -16.74 -27.73
CA ARG A 9 4.15 -16.46 -27.20
C ARG A 9 3.95 -17.00 -25.79
N TRP A 10 4.58 -18.12 -25.44
CA TRP A 10 4.51 -18.72 -24.10
C TRP A 10 5.65 -18.26 -23.17
N GLY A 11 6.80 -17.87 -23.72
CA GLY A 11 7.95 -17.38 -22.95
C GLY A 11 7.73 -15.97 -22.36
N ARG A 12 7.08 -15.06 -23.12
CA ARG A 12 6.73 -13.72 -22.62
C ARG A 12 5.88 -13.73 -21.34
N PRO A 13 4.75 -14.45 -21.26
CA PRO A 13 3.94 -14.45 -20.05
C PRO A 13 4.66 -15.09 -18.87
N VAL A 14 5.44 -16.15 -19.08
CA VAL A 14 6.24 -16.78 -18.01
C VAL A 14 7.27 -15.81 -17.46
N LEU A 15 7.99 -15.09 -18.33
CA LEU A 15 8.97 -14.08 -17.91
C LEU A 15 8.31 -12.94 -17.11
N VAL A 16 7.15 -12.46 -17.55
CA VAL A 16 6.40 -11.40 -16.84
C VAL A 16 5.91 -11.89 -15.47
N ILE A 17 5.41 -13.12 -15.38
CA ILE A 17 4.97 -13.72 -14.12
C ILE A 17 6.14 -13.87 -13.16
N VAL A 18 7.29 -14.36 -13.63
CA VAL A 18 8.50 -14.50 -12.80
C VAL A 18 9.02 -13.14 -12.31
N LEU A 19 9.07 -12.14 -13.19
CA LEU A 19 9.46 -10.77 -12.81
C LEU A 19 8.50 -10.15 -11.80
N ALA A 20 7.18 -10.31 -12.00
CA ALA A 20 6.17 -9.82 -11.07
C ALA A 20 6.26 -10.54 -9.71
N ALA A 21 6.46 -11.86 -9.73
CA ALA A 21 6.63 -12.67 -8.53
C ALA A 21 7.89 -12.26 -7.75
N LEU A 22 9.00 -11.94 -8.43
CA LEU A 22 10.20 -11.43 -7.77
C LEU A 22 10.00 -10.01 -7.24
N ALA A 23 9.38 -9.12 -8.02
CA ALA A 23 9.13 -7.74 -7.62
C ALA A 23 8.24 -7.62 -6.38
N VAL A 24 7.26 -8.53 -6.21
CA VAL A 24 6.37 -8.58 -5.04
C VAL A 24 6.95 -9.49 -3.95
N GLY A 25 7.56 -10.61 -4.33
CA GLY A 25 8.06 -11.62 -3.41
C GLY A 25 9.26 -11.16 -2.60
N VAL A 26 10.18 -10.40 -3.20
CA VAL A 26 11.36 -9.85 -2.50
C VAL A 26 10.97 -8.90 -1.36
N PRO A 27 10.14 -7.84 -1.56
CA PRO A 27 9.73 -6.99 -0.45
C PRO A 27 8.86 -7.74 0.56
N LEU A 28 8.02 -8.69 0.13
CA LEU A 28 7.22 -9.52 1.05
C LEU A 28 8.12 -10.39 1.95
N TRP A 29 9.17 -10.99 1.37
CA TRP A 29 10.16 -11.75 2.12
C TRP A 29 10.92 -10.87 3.12
N LEU A 30 11.27 -9.64 2.73
CA LEU A 30 11.90 -8.68 3.63
C LEU A 30 10.99 -8.29 4.79
N VAL A 31 9.68 -8.12 4.57
CA VAL A 31 8.71 -7.85 5.63
C VAL A 31 8.63 -9.01 6.62
N ILE A 32 8.61 -10.25 6.13
CA ILE A 32 8.58 -11.44 6.99
C ILE A 32 9.89 -11.58 7.77
N ALA A 33 11.04 -11.38 7.11
CA ALA A 33 12.36 -11.49 7.73
C ALA A 33 12.63 -10.39 8.76
N THR A 34 12.08 -9.18 8.55
CA THR A 34 12.18 -8.06 9.50
C THR A 34 11.21 -8.20 10.66
N ALA A 35 10.00 -8.71 10.42
CA ALA A 35 9.02 -8.99 11.48
C ALA A 35 9.49 -10.07 12.47
N ALA A 36 10.38 -10.97 12.03
CA ALA A 36 10.97 -12.00 12.90
C ALA A 36 12.17 -11.50 13.75
N LYS A 37 12.69 -10.29 13.51
CA LYS A 37 13.82 -9.70 14.26
C LYS A 37 13.36 -8.78 15.39
N PRO A 38 14.09 -8.72 16.53
CA PRO A 38 13.81 -7.76 17.61
C PRO A 38 14.08 -6.31 17.18
N GLN A 39 13.33 -5.36 17.78
CA GLN A 39 13.19 -3.94 17.38
C GLN A 39 14.52 -3.17 17.18
N GLY A 40 15.62 -3.60 17.82
CA GLY A 40 16.93 -2.96 17.74
C GLY A 40 17.72 -3.22 16.46
N GLU A 41 17.43 -4.29 15.70
CA GLU A 41 18.17 -4.67 14.47
C GLU A 41 17.41 -4.30 13.18
N ALA A 42 16.17 -3.81 13.29
CA ALA A 42 15.36 -3.37 12.14
C ALA A 42 15.92 -2.12 11.41
N VAL A 43 16.88 -1.41 12.02
CA VAL A 43 17.52 -0.21 11.46
C VAL A 43 18.53 -0.53 10.35
N ARG A 44 18.95 -1.80 10.21
CA ARG A 44 19.83 -2.29 9.14
C ARG A 44 19.20 -3.53 8.46
N PRO A 45 18.38 -3.34 7.41
CA PRO A 45 17.77 -4.46 6.70
C PRO A 45 18.83 -5.22 5.87
N ASP A 46 19.46 -6.22 6.47
CA ASP A 46 20.33 -7.18 5.79
C ASP A 46 19.56 -8.45 5.39
N LEU A 47 19.90 -9.03 4.22
CA LEU A 47 19.34 -10.30 3.70
C LEU A 47 19.78 -11.54 4.50
N ALA A 48 20.54 -11.36 5.59
CA ALA A 48 21.02 -12.45 6.42
C ALA A 48 19.89 -13.03 7.29
N PRO A 49 19.75 -14.38 7.36
CA PRO A 49 18.80 -15.03 8.25
C PRO A 49 19.10 -14.68 9.72
N PRO A 50 18.07 -14.51 10.58
CA PRO A 50 18.20 -14.04 11.95
C PRO A 50 19.00 -15.03 12.82
N GLN A 51 20.00 -14.52 13.55
CA GLN A 51 20.87 -15.33 14.42
C GLN A 51 20.19 -15.73 15.75
N GLN A 52 19.12 -15.05 16.16
CA GLN A 52 18.37 -15.39 17.39
C GLN A 52 16.86 -15.38 17.13
N TRP A 53 16.26 -16.57 17.23
CA TRP A 53 14.82 -16.77 17.08
C TRP A 53 14.11 -16.47 18.40
N GLN A 54 13.59 -15.24 18.56
CA GLN A 54 12.70 -14.88 19.66
C GLN A 54 11.34 -14.34 19.17
N PRO A 55 10.60 -15.07 18.30
CA PRO A 55 9.31 -14.61 17.80
C PRO A 55 8.27 -14.45 18.93
N GLY A 56 8.26 -15.37 19.91
CA GLY A 56 7.25 -15.40 20.98
C GLY A 56 7.22 -14.12 21.82
N GLN A 57 8.38 -13.63 22.26
CA GLN A 57 8.48 -12.45 23.14
C GLN A 57 8.17 -11.15 22.38
N ASN A 58 8.62 -11.00 21.13
CA ASN A 58 8.32 -9.83 20.31
C ASN A 58 6.83 -9.69 19.98
N TYR A 59 6.13 -10.80 19.68
CA TYR A 59 4.68 -10.76 19.45
C TYR A 59 3.91 -10.46 20.75
N THR A 60 4.32 -11.02 21.89
CA THR A 60 3.67 -10.74 23.18
C THR A 60 3.93 -9.31 23.66
N ASP A 61 5.13 -8.77 23.47
CA ASP A 61 5.47 -7.38 23.81
C ASP A 61 4.77 -6.39 22.87
N ALA A 62 4.71 -6.67 21.56
CA ALA A 62 3.96 -5.82 20.61
C ALA A 62 2.45 -5.79 20.89
N LEU A 63 1.89 -6.91 21.36
CA LEU A 63 0.48 -7.02 21.72
C LEU A 63 0.14 -6.47 23.12
N SER A 64 1.11 -6.43 24.04
CA SER A 64 0.89 -6.00 25.43
C SER A 64 1.35 -4.57 25.71
N GLN A 65 2.43 -4.09 25.09
CA GLN A 65 3.02 -2.77 25.36
C GLN A 65 2.53 -1.68 24.39
N GLY A 66 2.07 -2.06 23.20
CA GLY A 66 1.54 -1.12 22.23
C GLY A 66 0.03 -1.03 22.30
N GLU A 67 -0.53 0.17 22.21
CA GLU A 67 -1.93 0.44 21.82
C GLU A 67 -2.24 -0.06 20.38
N MET A 68 -1.44 -0.98 19.83
CA MET A 68 -1.58 -1.65 18.54
C MET A 68 -2.95 -2.29 18.33
N PRO A 69 -3.51 -3.09 19.26
CA PRO A 69 -4.84 -3.66 19.07
C PRO A 69 -5.92 -2.59 19.04
N ARG A 70 -5.78 -1.49 19.80
CA ARG A 70 -6.71 -0.35 19.75
C ARG A 70 -6.60 0.42 18.43
N GLY A 71 -5.39 0.66 17.93
CA GLY A 71 -5.16 1.28 16.62
C GLY A 71 -5.68 0.45 15.45
N LEU A 72 -5.52 -0.88 15.53
CA LEU A 72 -6.07 -1.83 14.56
C LEU A 72 -7.61 -1.79 14.58
N LEU A 73 -8.23 -1.85 15.75
CA LEU A 73 -9.68 -1.80 15.89
C LEU A 73 -10.25 -0.45 15.41
N ASN A 74 -9.60 0.67 15.71
CA ASN A 74 -10.02 1.98 15.23
C ASN A 74 -9.97 2.05 13.69
N SER A 75 -8.87 1.58 13.10
CA SER A 75 -8.73 1.54 11.63
C SER A 75 -9.77 0.63 10.99
N LEU A 76 -10.03 -0.54 11.58
CA LEU A 76 -11.04 -1.48 11.11
C LEU A 76 -12.45 -0.88 11.22
N LEU A 77 -12.75 -0.21 12.32
CA LEU A 77 -14.03 0.46 12.56
C LEU A 77 -14.29 1.57 11.54
N VAL A 78 -13.26 2.22 11.02
CA VAL A 78 -13.41 3.23 9.95
C VAL A 78 -13.49 2.59 8.56
N ILE A 79 -12.61 1.61 8.27
CA ILE A 79 -12.50 1.00 6.94
C ILE A 79 -13.75 0.17 6.60
N VAL A 80 -14.24 -0.65 7.52
CA VAL A 80 -15.37 -1.56 7.26
C VAL A 80 -16.63 -0.80 6.80
N PRO A 81 -17.17 0.18 7.55
CA PRO A 81 -18.35 0.91 7.10
C PRO A 81 -18.07 1.76 5.86
N ALA A 82 -16.86 2.31 5.71
CA ALA A 82 -16.49 3.07 4.51
C ALA A 82 -16.54 2.18 3.25
N VAL A 83 -15.96 0.98 3.30
CA VAL A 83 -15.96 0.04 2.18
C VAL A 83 -17.39 -0.44 1.89
N VAL A 84 -18.17 -0.77 2.90
CA VAL A 84 -19.58 -1.17 2.71
C VAL A 84 -20.36 -0.05 2.01
N LEU A 85 -20.23 1.19 2.47
CA LEU A 85 -20.92 2.33 1.87
C LEU A 85 -20.47 2.57 0.42
N VAL A 86 -19.15 2.54 0.17
CA VAL A 86 -18.59 2.70 -1.18
C VAL A 86 -19.06 1.59 -2.13
N LEU A 87 -19.13 0.34 -1.67
CA LEU A 87 -19.61 -0.78 -2.48
C LEU A 87 -21.11 -0.66 -2.80
N VAL A 88 -21.94 -0.29 -1.81
CA VAL A 88 -23.38 -0.11 -2.02
C VAL A 88 -23.65 1.04 -3.01
N LEU A 89 -23.04 2.19 -2.77
CA LEU A 89 -23.21 3.36 -3.65
C LEU A 89 -22.59 3.12 -5.02
N GLY A 90 -21.42 2.50 -5.08
CA GLY A 90 -20.72 2.16 -6.32
C GLY A 90 -21.48 1.15 -7.16
N ALA A 91 -22.04 0.10 -6.55
CA ALA A 91 -22.88 -0.89 -7.25
C ALA A 91 -24.17 -0.26 -7.79
N ALA A 92 -24.84 0.58 -6.99
CA ALA A 92 -26.02 1.32 -7.44
C ALA A 92 -25.70 2.26 -8.61
N ALA A 93 -24.60 3.00 -8.53
CA ALA A 93 -24.13 3.89 -9.61
C ALA A 93 -23.77 3.11 -10.88
N ALA A 94 -23.06 1.97 -10.75
CA ALA A 94 -22.70 1.11 -11.86
C ALA A 94 -23.93 0.54 -12.57
N TRP A 95 -24.97 0.15 -11.83
CA TRP A 95 -26.23 -0.33 -12.42
C TRP A 95 -26.93 0.76 -13.26
N VAL A 96 -26.97 1.99 -12.75
CA VAL A 96 -27.53 3.13 -13.49
C VAL A 96 -26.72 3.40 -14.76
N PHE A 97 -25.39 3.36 -14.70
CA PHE A 97 -24.52 3.55 -15.86
C PHE A 97 -24.68 2.45 -16.92
N ALA A 98 -24.88 1.20 -16.48
CA ALA A 98 -25.08 0.08 -17.40
C ALA A 98 -26.42 0.18 -18.16
N ARG A 99 -27.46 0.76 -17.55
CA ARG A 99 -28.81 0.76 -18.14
C ARG A 99 -29.25 2.10 -18.75
N ARG A 100 -28.70 3.24 -18.32
CA ARG A 100 -29.15 4.58 -18.75
C ARG A 100 -28.11 5.23 -19.66
N ARG A 101 -28.49 5.44 -20.93
CA ARG A 101 -27.73 6.27 -21.89
C ARG A 101 -28.33 7.67 -21.94
N GLY A 102 -27.74 8.61 -21.22
CA GLY A 102 -28.20 10.00 -21.16
C GLY A 102 -27.09 10.98 -20.79
N ARG A 103 -27.27 12.26 -21.12
CA ARG A 103 -26.27 13.32 -20.88
C ARG A 103 -25.84 13.45 -19.42
N LEU A 104 -26.76 13.24 -18.48
CA LEU A 104 -26.47 13.26 -17.04
C LEU A 104 -25.51 12.13 -16.62
N VAL A 105 -25.64 10.94 -17.21
CA VAL A 105 -24.75 9.80 -16.94
C VAL A 105 -23.35 10.06 -17.49
N THR A 106 -23.25 10.60 -18.70
CA THR A 106 -21.97 10.99 -19.31
C THR A 106 -21.28 12.07 -18.47
N ALA A 107 -22.01 13.10 -18.03
CA ALA A 107 -21.46 14.16 -17.18
C ALA A 107 -20.95 13.62 -15.83
N ALA A 108 -21.74 12.78 -15.15
CA ALA A 108 -21.34 12.14 -13.90
C ALA A 108 -20.09 11.28 -14.07
N TYR A 109 -20.02 10.47 -15.14
CA TYR A 109 -18.86 9.64 -15.46
C TYR A 109 -17.59 10.49 -15.67
N THR A 110 -17.68 11.58 -16.44
CA THR A 110 -16.54 12.49 -16.66
C THR A 110 -16.05 13.17 -15.38
N VAL A 111 -16.97 13.54 -14.46
CA VAL A 111 -16.62 14.13 -13.16
C VAL A 111 -15.96 13.10 -12.23
N CYS A 112 -16.43 11.86 -12.21
CA CYS A 112 -15.81 10.80 -11.42
C CYS A 112 -14.36 10.53 -11.86
N ILE A 113 -14.12 10.46 -13.16
CA ILE A 113 -12.76 10.23 -13.70
C ILE A 113 -11.86 11.43 -13.46
N SER A 114 -12.34 12.66 -13.66
CA SER A 114 -11.54 13.85 -13.38
C SER A 114 -11.18 13.95 -11.90
N GLY A 115 -12.10 13.63 -10.99
CA GLY A 115 -11.83 13.61 -9.55
C GLY A 115 -10.79 12.58 -9.12
N LEU A 116 -10.70 11.43 -9.81
CA LEU A 116 -9.67 10.42 -9.56
C LEU A 116 -8.30 10.85 -10.10
N LEU A 117 -8.26 11.54 -11.24
CA LEU A 117 -7.03 11.96 -11.90
C LEU A 117 -6.44 13.23 -11.29
N LEU A 118 -7.26 14.11 -10.73
CA LEU A 118 -6.81 15.35 -10.11
C LEU A 118 -6.00 15.02 -8.85
N PRO A 119 -4.67 15.16 -8.88
CA PRO A 119 -3.88 15.05 -7.66
C PRO A 119 -4.36 16.19 -6.76
N ARG A 120 -4.76 15.90 -5.53
CA ARG A 120 -5.08 16.94 -4.56
C ARG A 120 -3.86 17.88 -4.52
N PRO A 121 -4.01 19.19 -4.80
CA PRO A 121 -2.89 20.10 -4.69
C PRO A 121 -2.39 20.01 -3.26
N SER A 122 -1.17 19.50 -3.10
CA SER A 122 -0.44 19.55 -1.84
C SER A 122 -0.52 20.99 -1.34
N SER A 123 -1.11 21.15 -0.17
CA SER A 123 -1.47 22.42 0.47
C SER A 123 -0.46 23.56 0.22
N PRO A 124 -0.89 24.81 -0.02
CA PRO A 124 0.01 25.98 -0.04
C PRO A 124 0.60 26.33 1.34
N SER A 125 0.31 25.55 2.39
CA SER A 125 0.77 25.79 3.76
C SER A 125 2.26 25.53 4.00
N CYS A 126 2.98 24.91 3.06
CA CYS A 126 4.42 24.60 3.20
C CYS A 126 5.34 25.58 2.47
N CYS A 127 4.93 26.84 2.26
CA CYS A 127 5.85 27.92 1.87
C CYS A 127 6.37 28.75 3.07
N ASN A 128 6.07 28.35 4.32
CA ASN A 128 6.59 29.05 5.50
C ASN A 128 7.04 28.06 6.60
N CYS A 129 7.97 27.17 6.26
CA CYS A 129 8.66 26.33 7.23
C CYS A 129 10.14 26.25 6.88
N GLY A 130 10.78 27.42 6.85
CA GLY A 130 12.22 27.58 6.60
C GLY A 130 12.96 28.32 7.72
N SER A 131 12.34 28.56 8.89
CA SER A 131 12.93 29.43 9.91
C SER A 131 12.84 28.95 11.37
N SER A 132 12.36 27.74 11.69
CA SER A 132 12.13 27.37 13.10
C SER A 132 12.44 25.94 13.53
N ALA A 133 13.11 25.12 12.71
CA ALA A 133 13.59 23.81 13.17
C ALA A 133 15.06 23.62 12.77
N TRP A 134 15.88 23.21 13.76
CA TRP A 134 17.33 22.95 13.76
C TRP A 134 18.21 24.03 14.42
N PRO A 135 18.40 23.99 15.75
CA PRO A 135 19.63 24.50 16.33
C PRO A 135 20.79 23.61 15.86
N ALA A 136 21.75 24.19 15.14
CA ALA A 136 23.02 23.54 14.84
C ALA A 136 23.71 23.14 16.16
N PRO A 137 24.34 21.96 16.26
CA PRO A 137 25.22 21.67 17.38
C PRO A 137 26.40 22.66 17.34
N ALA A 138 26.56 23.44 18.42
CA ALA A 138 27.71 24.32 18.59
C ALA A 138 29.00 23.50 18.68
N PRO A 139 30.11 23.92 18.03
CA PRO A 139 31.40 23.32 18.25
C PRO A 139 32.09 23.97 19.47
N ALA A 140 32.29 23.20 20.54
CA ALA A 140 33.41 23.25 21.47
C ALA A 140 33.31 22.09 22.47
#